data_AF-A0A9D3MJG5-F1
#
_entry.id   AF-A0A9D3MJG5-F1
#
_cell.length_a   1.000
_cell.length_b   1.000
_cell.length_c   1.000
_cell.angle_alpha   90.00
_cell.angle_beta   90.00
_cell.angle_gamma   90.00
#
_symmetry.space_group_name_H-M   'P 1'
#
loop_
_entity.id
_entity.type
_entity.pdbx_description
1 polymer ?
#
loop_
_entity_poly.entity_id
_entity_poly.type
_entity_poly.pdbx_seq_one_letter_code
_entity_poly.pdbx_strand_id
1 'polypeptide(L)'
;MLLVERSSCDEVLRLKTPNERTTTDAGMENKANGSMDTKRLENGQSPCRRAVNYFKAAGFEEQANAFQDQEIDGKSLLLMTRNDVLTGLSIKLGPALKIYEYHVKALQTQHLKNNTS
;
A
#
# COMPACT_ATOMS: atom_id res chain seq x y z
N MET A 1 -3.11 21.09 27.88
CA MET A 1 -4.06 20.88 26.77
C MET A 1 -3.24 20.60 25.52
N LEU A 2 -2.97 19.32 25.22
CA LEU A 2 -2.31 18.92 23.98
C LEU A 2 -3.37 18.22 23.12
N LEU A 3 -3.90 18.94 22.14
CA LEU A 3 -4.70 18.36 21.07
C LEU A 3 -3.72 17.68 20.11
N VAL A 4 -3.67 16.35 20.16
CA VAL A 4 -3.11 15.54 19.08
C VAL A 4 -4.11 15.65 17.94
N GLU A 5 -3.79 16.45 16.91
CA GLU A 5 -4.45 16.35 15.62
C GLU A 5 -4.11 14.98 15.04
N ARG A 6 -5.00 14.02 15.28
CA ARG A 6 -4.91 12.70 14.64
C ARG A 6 -5.23 12.89 13.16
N SER A 7 -4.33 12.44 12.30
CA SER A 7 -4.58 12.36 10.86
C SER A 7 -5.85 11.55 10.63
N SER A 8 -6.67 11.98 9.68
CA SER A 8 -7.96 11.37 9.33
C SER A 8 -7.86 9.88 8.94
N CYS A 9 -6.65 9.31 8.87
CA CYS A 9 -6.38 7.95 8.43
C CYS A 9 -6.11 6.95 9.59
N ASP A 10 -6.00 7.39 10.85
CA ASP A 10 -5.50 6.55 11.97
C ASP A 10 -6.49 5.54 12.58
N GLU A 11 -7.77 5.54 12.20
CA GLU A 11 -8.80 4.75 12.92
C GLU A 11 -9.03 3.33 12.38
N VAL A 12 -7.99 2.60 11.92
CA VAL A 12 -8.19 1.21 11.42
C VAL A 12 -7.20 0.16 11.92
N LEU A 13 -6.24 0.49 12.79
CA LEU A 13 -5.32 -0.55 13.31
C LEU A 13 -5.04 -0.41 14.80
N ARG A 14 -6.03 -0.73 15.62
CA ARG A 14 -5.76 -1.10 17.01
C ARG A 14 -6.50 -2.38 17.35
N LEU A 15 -5.89 -3.53 17.02
CA LEU A 15 -6.06 -4.78 17.76
C LEU A 15 -4.83 -5.69 17.55
N LYS A 16 -3.97 -5.66 18.59
CA LYS A 16 -3.20 -6.76 19.21
C LYS A 16 -1.87 -7.27 18.59
N THR A 17 -0.80 -7.11 19.37
CA THR A 17 0.33 -8.07 19.54
C THR A 17 0.24 -8.62 21.00
N PRO A 18 1.02 -9.63 21.48
CA PRO A 18 2.16 -10.34 20.88
C PRO A 18 2.14 -11.89 21.06
N ASN A 19 2.94 -12.65 20.28
CA ASN A 19 3.75 -13.77 20.81
C ASN A 19 4.81 -14.27 19.80
N GLU A 20 5.96 -14.67 20.33
CA GLU A 20 7.18 -15.13 19.65
C GLU A 20 7.17 -16.61 19.20
N ARG A 21 8.21 -16.97 18.43
CA ARG A 21 8.90 -18.27 18.20
C ARG A 21 8.64 -19.10 16.92
N THR A 22 9.68 -19.09 16.08
CA THR A 22 10.47 -20.19 15.46
C THR A 22 9.83 -21.51 14.95
N THR A 23 10.40 -21.91 13.81
CA THR A 23 10.74 -23.27 13.29
C THR A 23 9.75 -24.12 12.47
N THR A 24 10.29 -24.57 11.32
CA THR A 24 10.18 -25.87 10.60
C THR A 24 8.94 -26.23 9.75
N ASP A 25 9.19 -26.27 8.43
CA ASP A 25 8.98 -27.33 7.42
C ASP A 25 7.71 -28.22 7.33
N ALA A 26 7.41 -28.58 6.07
CA ALA A 26 6.58 -29.68 5.54
C ALA A 26 5.04 -29.52 5.40
N GLY A 27 4.63 -29.26 4.15
CA GLY A 27 3.57 -29.95 3.37
C GLY A 27 2.18 -30.23 3.96
N MET A 28 1.13 -29.65 3.36
CA MET A 28 0.01 -30.35 2.69
C MET A 28 -1.07 -29.36 2.23
N GLU A 29 -1.56 -29.61 1.01
CA GLU A 29 -2.59 -28.90 0.28
C GLU A 29 -3.95 -29.02 0.98
N ASN A 30 -4.65 -27.88 1.18
CA ASN A 30 -6.08 -27.88 1.47
C ASN A 30 -6.74 -26.73 0.69
N LYS A 31 -7.59 -27.12 -0.27
CA LYS A 31 -8.60 -26.26 -0.87
C LYS A 31 -9.56 -25.78 0.22
N ALA A 32 -9.64 -24.47 0.41
CA ALA A 32 -10.82 -23.83 0.96
C ALA A 32 -11.10 -22.55 0.17
N ASN A 33 -12.28 -22.53 -0.42
CA ASN A 33 -12.85 -21.40 -1.14
C ASN A 33 -12.94 -20.18 -0.22
N GLY A 34 -12.32 -19.09 -0.63
CA GLY A 34 -12.56 -17.76 -0.09
C GLY A 34 -13.03 -16.85 -1.21
N SER A 35 -14.32 -16.92 -1.53
CA SER A 35 -15.00 -15.86 -2.27
C SER A 35 -14.85 -14.58 -1.46
N MET A 36 -13.88 -13.74 -1.81
CA MET A 36 -13.97 -12.33 -1.47
C MET A 36 -14.79 -11.71 -2.58
N ASP A 37 -16.10 -11.79 -2.38
CA ASP A 37 -17.06 -10.90 -3.02
C ASP A 37 -16.47 -9.49 -2.98
N THR A 38 -15.95 -9.04 -4.13
CA THR A 38 -15.49 -7.68 -4.33
C THR A 38 -16.75 -6.82 -4.50
N LYS A 39 -17.53 -6.72 -3.41
CA LYS A 39 -18.63 -5.77 -3.28
C LYS A 39 -18.02 -4.39 -3.17
N ARG A 40 -17.78 -3.80 -4.35
CA ARG A 40 -18.02 -2.40 -4.70
C ARG A 40 -18.32 -1.49 -3.49
N LEU A 41 -17.29 -1.17 -2.71
CA LEU A 41 -17.31 -0.10 -1.70
C LEU A 41 -17.06 1.23 -2.42
N GLU A 42 -17.98 1.60 -3.30
CA GLU A 42 -18.12 2.98 -3.77
C GLU A 42 -18.90 3.72 -2.68
N ASN A 43 -18.19 4.37 -1.76
CA ASN A 43 -18.53 5.65 -1.12
C ASN A 43 -17.71 5.85 0.17
N GLY A 44 -16.79 6.83 0.15
CA GLY A 44 -16.04 7.29 1.34
C GLY A 44 -14.59 6.79 1.47
N GLN A 45 -14.05 6.12 0.45
CA GLN A 45 -12.64 5.72 0.49
C GLN A 45 -11.73 6.95 0.38
N SER A 46 -10.91 7.24 1.40
CA SER A 46 -9.96 8.35 1.34
C SER A 46 -9.06 8.20 0.10
N PRO A 47 -8.64 9.30 -0.55
CA PRO A 47 -7.77 9.26 -1.73
C PRO A 47 -6.51 8.42 -1.50
N CYS A 48 -5.96 8.47 -0.27
CA CYS A 48 -4.79 7.71 0.16
C CYS A 48 -5.06 6.19 0.22
N ARG A 49 -6.29 5.76 0.55
CA ARG A 49 -6.60 4.34 0.67
C ARG A 49 -6.42 3.57 -0.63
N ARG A 50 -6.62 4.22 -1.78
CA ARG A 50 -6.42 3.58 -3.09
C ARG A 50 -4.97 3.16 -3.31
N ALA A 51 -4.01 4.03 -2.98
CA ALA A 51 -2.59 3.72 -3.09
C ALA A 51 -2.20 2.58 -2.14
N VAL A 52 -2.66 2.65 -0.88
CA VAL A 52 -2.42 1.63 0.14
C VAL A 52 -2.94 0.26 -0.32
N ASN A 53 -4.21 0.20 -0.74
CA ASN A 53 -4.83 -1.05 -1.19
C ASN A 53 -4.13 -1.64 -2.42
N TYR A 54 -3.70 -0.79 -3.35
CA TYR A 54 -2.95 -1.22 -4.53
C TYR A 54 -1.64 -1.92 -4.12
N PHE A 55 -0.84 -1.29 -3.25
CA PHE A 55 0.44 -1.88 -2.84
C PHE A 55 0.27 -3.12 -1.96
N LYS A 56 -0.78 -3.19 -1.14
CA LYS A 56 -1.15 -4.43 -0.43
C LYS A 56 -1.45 -5.57 -1.42
N ALA A 57 -2.30 -5.31 -2.41
CA ALA A 57 -2.64 -6.29 -3.44
C ALA A 57 -1.44 -6.70 -4.31
N ALA A 58 -0.46 -5.81 -4.48
CA ALA A 58 0.79 -6.08 -5.19
C ALA A 58 1.84 -6.85 -4.37
N GLY A 59 1.54 -7.22 -3.11
CA GLY A 59 2.44 -7.97 -2.23
C GLY A 59 3.41 -7.11 -1.41
N PHE A 60 3.19 -5.79 -1.34
CA PHE A 60 3.98 -4.84 -0.54
C PHE A 60 3.22 -4.39 0.70
N GLU A 61 2.61 -5.34 1.43
CA GLU A 61 1.73 -5.02 2.57
C GLU A 61 2.45 -4.24 3.68
N GLU A 62 3.68 -4.63 3.99
CA GLU A 62 4.51 -3.94 4.99
C GLU A 62 4.86 -2.50 4.59
N GLN A 63 5.00 -2.24 3.28
CA GLN A 63 5.40 -0.94 2.76
C GLN A 63 4.20 -0.03 2.47
N ALA A 64 3.01 -0.62 2.28
CA ALA A 64 1.80 0.11 1.95
C ALA A 64 1.44 1.18 2.99
N ASN A 65 1.74 0.92 4.28
CA ASN A 65 1.49 1.89 5.35
C ASN A 65 2.31 3.18 5.18
N ALA A 66 3.53 3.12 4.61
CA ALA A 66 4.32 4.32 4.38
C ALA A 66 3.64 5.31 3.39
N PHE A 67 2.82 4.80 2.47
CA PHE A 67 2.00 5.66 1.60
C PHE A 67 0.83 6.30 2.36
N GLN A 68 0.29 5.60 3.37
CA GLN A 68 -0.75 6.14 4.24
C GLN A 68 -0.20 7.24 5.14
N ASP A 69 0.95 6.99 5.79
CA ASP A 69 1.59 7.91 6.74
C ASP A 69 2.03 9.21 6.08
N GLN A 70 2.37 9.16 4.80
CA GLN A 70 2.73 10.33 3.98
C GLN A 70 1.54 10.92 3.21
N GLU A 71 0.32 10.41 3.47
CA GLU A 71 -0.93 10.85 2.83
C GLU A 71 -0.86 10.84 1.29
N ILE A 72 -0.15 9.85 0.72
CA ILE A 72 0.03 9.70 -0.72
C ILE A 72 -1.26 9.15 -1.32
N ASP A 73 -1.88 9.95 -2.19
CA ASP A 73 -3.07 9.58 -2.95
C ASP A 73 -2.72 9.03 -4.33
N GLY A 74 -3.73 8.63 -5.09
CA GLY A 74 -3.52 8.10 -6.43
C GLY A 74 -2.93 9.10 -7.43
N LYS A 75 -3.11 10.43 -7.24
CA LYS A 75 -2.58 11.44 -8.16
C LYS A 75 -1.14 11.79 -7.83
N SER A 76 -0.83 12.02 -6.54
CA SER A 76 0.53 12.29 -6.09
C SER A 76 1.45 11.09 -6.32
N LEU A 77 0.93 9.86 -6.24
CA LEU A 77 1.67 8.66 -6.62
C LEU A 77 2.18 8.70 -8.07
N LEU A 78 1.39 9.24 -9.01
CA LEU A 78 1.80 9.37 -10.41
C LEU A 78 2.88 10.45 -10.60
N LEU A 79 3.02 11.39 -9.67
CA LEU A 79 4.00 12.47 -9.72
C LEU A 79 5.29 12.12 -8.96
N MET A 80 5.30 11.03 -8.20
CA MET A 80 6.48 10.63 -7.42
C MET A 80 7.68 10.40 -8.33
N THR A 81 8.78 11.02 -7.95
CA THR A 81 10.10 10.81 -8.54
C THR A 81 10.79 9.61 -7.92
N ARG A 82 11.90 9.19 -8.53
CA ARG A 82 12.76 8.15 -7.97
C ARG A 82 13.18 8.45 -6.53
N ASN A 83 13.58 9.68 -6.25
CA ASN A 83 14.08 10.05 -4.93
C ASN A 83 12.97 10.05 -3.88
N ASP A 84 11.74 10.43 -4.27
CA ASP A 84 10.59 10.40 -3.37
C ASP A 84 10.32 8.98 -2.87
N VAL A 85 10.42 7.98 -3.75
CA VAL A 85 10.22 6.58 -3.35
C VAL A 85 11.43 6.01 -2.60
N LEU A 86 12.65 6.27 -3.08
CA LEU A 86 13.85 5.64 -2.51
C LEU A 86 14.29 6.23 -1.17
N THR A 87 14.01 7.51 -0.94
CA THR A 87 14.46 8.23 0.25
C THR A 87 13.36 9.01 0.96
N GLY A 88 12.29 9.39 0.25
CA GLY A 88 11.16 10.13 0.85
C GLY A 88 10.20 9.23 1.63
N LEU A 89 10.20 7.92 1.36
CA LEU A 89 9.44 6.94 2.13
C LEU A 89 10.37 6.20 3.10
N SER A 90 9.88 5.93 4.31
CA SER A 90 10.59 5.13 5.32
C SER A 90 10.55 3.62 4.99
N ILE A 91 10.98 3.27 3.77
CA ILE A 91 10.98 1.91 3.21
C ILE A 91 12.44 1.47 2.98
N LYS A 92 12.73 0.19 3.21
CA LYS A 92 14.05 -0.40 2.89
C LYS A 92 14.36 -0.27 1.39
N LEU A 93 15.63 -0.02 1.06
CA LEU A 93 16.07 0.24 -0.32
C LEU A 93 15.64 -0.83 -1.33
N GLY A 94 15.73 -2.11 -0.98
CA GLY A 94 15.33 -3.22 -1.88
C GLY A 94 13.86 -3.14 -2.31
N PRO A 95 12.89 -3.17 -1.37
CA PRO A 95 11.48 -2.95 -1.68
C PRO A 95 11.21 -1.61 -2.38
N ALA A 96 11.86 -0.52 -1.97
CA ALA A 96 11.67 0.80 -2.59
C ALA A 96 12.05 0.81 -4.08
N LEU A 97 13.17 0.15 -4.44
CA LEU A 97 13.57 -0.04 -5.83
C LEU A 97 12.52 -0.82 -6.63
N LYS A 98 11.98 -1.92 -6.06
CA LYS A 98 10.95 -2.71 -6.73
C LYS A 98 9.66 -1.91 -6.95
N ILE A 99 9.23 -1.16 -5.94
CA ILE A 99 8.03 -0.32 -6.01
C ILE A 99 8.19 0.74 -7.12
N TYR A 100 9.32 1.44 -7.16
CA TYR A 100 9.52 2.46 -8.18
C TYR A 100 9.59 1.87 -9.60
N GLU A 101 10.44 0.86 -9.80
CA GLU A 101 10.73 0.33 -11.13
C GLU A 101 9.56 -0.44 -11.75
N TYR A 102 8.80 -1.21 -10.95
CA TYR A 102 7.75 -2.08 -11.46
C TYR A 102 6.32 -1.53 -11.30
N HIS A 103 6.08 -0.63 -10.35
CA HIS A 103 4.72 -0.14 -10.08
C HIS A 103 4.55 1.33 -10.45
N VAL A 104 5.37 2.22 -9.89
CA VAL A 104 5.22 3.67 -10.13
C VAL A 104 5.41 4.00 -11.61
N LYS A 105 6.51 3.54 -12.21
CA LYS A 105 6.75 3.73 -13.66
C LYS A 105 5.67 3.11 -14.54
N ALA A 106 5.17 1.94 -14.18
CA ALA A 106 4.12 1.25 -14.93
C ALA A 106 2.81 2.07 -14.91
N LEU A 107 2.41 2.56 -13.74
CA LEU A 107 1.23 3.41 -13.57
C LEU A 107 1.37 4.73 -14.34
N GLN A 108 2.53 5.38 -14.30
CA GLN A 108 2.83 6.60 -15.06
C GLN A 108 2.71 6.37 -16.58
N THR A 109 3.28 5.27 -17.08
CA THR A 109 3.25 4.93 -18.50
C THR A 109 1.84 4.61 -18.98
N GLN A 110 1.05 3.90 -18.18
CA GLN A 110 -0.35 3.60 -18.50
C GLN A 110 -1.21 4.87 -18.53
N HIS A 111 -1.02 5.78 -17.58
CA HIS A 111 -1.79 7.03 -17.52
C HIS A 111 -1.55 7.92 -18.74
N LEU A 112 -0.31 8.01 -19.21
CA LEU A 112 0.03 8.85 -20.36
C LEU A 112 -0.62 8.34 -21.67
N LYS A 113 -0.66 7.02 -21.87
CA LYS A 113 -1.30 6.38 -23.04
C LYS A 113 -2.81 6.61 -23.11
N ASN A 114 -3.46 6.73 -21.96
CA ASN A 114 -4.91 6.87 -21.88
C ASN A 114 -5.39 8.32 -22.12
N ASN A 115 -4.51 9.31 -21.98
CA ASN A 115 -4.85 10.74 -22.13
C ASN A 115 -4.53 11.29 -23.54
N THR A 116 -3.92 10.49 -24.42
CA THR A 116 -3.54 10.90 -25.79
C THR A 116 -4.49 10.32 -26.86
N SER A 117 -5.76 10.05 -26.51
CA SER A 117 -6.80 9.64 -27.48
C SER A 117 -7.69 10.80 -27.87
#